data_AF-A0A0C9R4D1-F1
#
_entry.id   AF-A0A0C9R4D1-F1
#
_cell.length_a   1.000
_cell.length_b   1.000
_cell.length_c   1.000
_cell.angle_alpha   90.00
_cell.angle_beta   90.00
_cell.angle_gamma   90.00
#
_symmetry.space_group_name_H-M   'P 1'
#
loop_
_entity.id
_entity.type
_entity.pdbx_description
1 polymer ?
#
loop_
_entity_poly.entity_id
_entity_poly.type
_entity_poly.pdbx_seq_one_letter_code
_entity_poly.pdbx_strand_id
1 'polypeptide(L)'
;MRFLFLTALLFITAVSAQHYSKYYEENRVDNEASYVEHQDIYKAFKDIPDFYWLFGFSYYSKHTENKSCVYFHIENITEDAMNWSSNFIKHNQRGKINYTGIFYSTSYKNLSVD
;
A
#
# COMPACT_ATOMS: atom_id res chain seq x y z
N MET A 1 -41.68 -27.59 -25.14
CA MET A 1 -40.79 -26.73 -25.95
C MET A 1 -40.53 -25.36 -25.31
N ARG A 2 -41.55 -24.59 -24.89
CA ARG A 2 -41.40 -23.24 -24.30
C ARG A 2 -40.50 -23.16 -23.06
N PHE A 3 -40.55 -24.17 -22.17
CA PHE A 3 -39.67 -24.24 -20.98
C PHE A 3 -38.19 -24.42 -21.34
N LEU A 4 -37.87 -25.23 -22.37
CA LEU A 4 -36.48 -25.47 -22.80
C LEU A 4 -35.85 -24.23 -23.44
N PHE A 5 -36.63 -23.45 -24.18
CA PHE A 5 -36.17 -22.18 -24.76
C PHE A 5 -35.87 -21.13 -23.67
N LEU A 6 -36.70 -21.04 -22.63
CA LEU A 6 -36.49 -20.10 -21.53
C LEU A 6 -35.25 -20.46 -20.69
N THR A 7 -35.01 -21.75 -20.44
CA THR A 7 -33.80 -22.19 -19.75
C THR A 7 -32.54 -21.93 -20.58
N ALA A 8 -32.58 -22.20 -21.90
CA ALA A 8 -31.44 -21.91 -22.78
C ALA A 8 -31.11 -20.41 -22.81
N LEU A 9 -32.13 -19.54 -22.85
CA LEU A 9 -31.93 -18.09 -22.84
C LEU A 9 -31.28 -17.60 -21.53
N LEU A 10 -31.68 -18.16 -20.38
CA LEU A 10 -31.09 -17.84 -19.08
C LEU A 10 -29.62 -18.27 -18.97
N PHE A 11 -29.25 -19.41 -19.54
CA PHE A 11 -27.85 -19.84 -19.57
C PHE A 11 -26.99 -18.93 -20.46
N ILE A 12 -27.51 -18.51 -21.62
CA ILE A 12 -26.77 -17.61 -22.54
C ILE A 12 -26.56 -16.23 -21.90
N THR A 13 -27.54 -15.70 -21.16
CA THR A 13 -27.41 -14.40 -20.48
C THR A 13 -26.49 -14.49 -19.26
N ALA A 14 -26.52 -15.58 -18.50
CA ALA A 14 -25.60 -15.77 -17.37
C ALA A 14 -24.13 -15.92 -17.80
N VAL A 15 -23.87 -16.71 -18.84
CA VAL A 15 -22.52 -16.91 -19.38
C VAL A 15 -21.98 -15.63 -20.02
N SER A 16 -22.82 -14.88 -20.74
CA SER A 16 -22.40 -13.59 -21.30
C SER A 16 -22.15 -12.53 -20.22
N ALA A 17 -22.97 -12.46 -19.17
CA ALA A 17 -22.73 -11.54 -18.04
C ALA A 17 -21.40 -11.83 -17.32
N GLN A 18 -21.02 -13.09 -17.13
CA GLN A 18 -19.71 -13.46 -16.57
C GLN A 18 -18.54 -13.10 -17.51
N HIS A 19 -18.75 -13.19 -18.83
CA HIS A 19 -17.71 -12.86 -19.81
C HIS A 19 -17.47 -11.35 -19.93
N TYR A 20 -18.51 -10.53 -19.69
CA TYR A 20 -18.41 -9.07 -19.65
C TYR A 20 -17.92 -8.52 -18.31
N SER A 21 -18.03 -9.28 -17.20
CA SER A 21 -17.35 -8.93 -15.94
C SER A 21 -15.87 -9.33 -16.00
N LYS A 22 -15.15 -8.85 -17.00
CA LYS A 22 -13.70 -8.74 -16.90
C LYS A 22 -13.50 -7.65 -15.83
N TYR A 23 -13.33 -8.07 -14.57
CA TYR A 23 -12.89 -7.18 -13.51
C TYR A 23 -11.69 -6.43 -14.08
N TYR A 24 -11.85 -5.13 -14.36
CA TYR A 24 -10.73 -4.26 -14.58
C TYR A 24 -9.99 -4.30 -13.25
N GLU A 25 -8.94 -5.11 -13.17
CA GLU A 25 -7.98 -5.03 -12.09
C GLU A 25 -7.47 -3.59 -12.15
N GLU A 26 -7.86 -2.79 -11.16
CA GLU A 26 -7.42 -1.41 -11.06
C GLU A 26 -5.89 -1.43 -11.06
N ASN A 27 -5.27 -0.67 -11.97
CA ASN A 27 -3.82 -0.58 -12.01
C ASN A 27 -3.36 -0.02 -10.67
N ARG A 28 -2.81 -0.89 -9.83
CA ARG A 28 -2.22 -0.49 -8.57
C ARG A 28 -1.06 0.46 -8.85
N VAL A 29 -0.88 1.44 -7.97
CA VAL A 29 0.18 2.47 -8.10
C VAL A 29 1.58 1.84 -8.21
N ASP A 30 1.79 0.67 -7.60
CA ASP A 30 3.05 -0.09 -7.68
C ASP A 30 3.31 -0.76 -9.05
N ASN A 31 2.33 -0.78 -9.95
CA ASN A 31 2.46 -1.31 -11.31
C ASN A 31 2.39 -0.23 -12.40
N GLU A 32 2.24 1.04 -12.02
CA GLU A 32 2.10 2.14 -12.97
C GLU A 32 3.46 2.79 -13.28
N ALA A 33 3.89 2.72 -14.54
CA ALA A 33 5.23 3.15 -14.97
C ALA A 33 5.53 4.62 -14.64
N SER A 34 4.53 5.50 -14.73
CA SER A 34 4.64 6.93 -14.39
C SER A 34 4.98 7.18 -12.92
N TYR A 35 4.66 6.25 -12.01
CA TYR A 35 4.92 6.41 -10.58
C TYR A 35 6.27 5.83 -10.13
N VAL A 36 6.96 5.07 -11.00
CA VAL A 36 8.24 4.41 -10.65
C VAL A 36 9.27 5.43 -10.14
N GLU A 37 9.35 6.60 -10.78
CA GLU A 37 10.28 7.65 -10.36
C GLU A 37 9.94 8.30 -9.01
N HIS A 38 8.74 8.07 -8.49
CA HIS A 38 8.26 8.60 -7.21
C HIS A 38 8.25 7.55 -6.08
N GLN A 39 8.76 6.34 -6.33
CA GLN A 39 8.71 5.20 -5.39
C GLN A 39 10.08 4.83 -4.79
N ASP A 40 11.08 5.71 -4.90
CA ASP A 40 12.39 5.53 -4.27
C ASP A 40 12.35 5.84 -2.76
N ILE A 41 12.39 4.77 -1.95
CA ILE A 41 12.33 4.85 -0.49
C ILE A 41 13.55 5.60 0.07
N TYR A 42 14.76 5.35 -0.45
CA TYR A 42 15.97 5.98 0.06
C TYR A 42 15.92 7.49 -0.18
N LYS A 43 15.59 7.89 -1.40
CA LYS A 43 15.46 9.31 -1.77
C LYS A 43 14.35 10.02 -0.98
N ALA A 44 13.25 9.34 -0.68
CA ALA A 44 12.15 9.92 0.10
C ALA A 44 12.56 10.32 1.53
N PHE A 45 13.60 9.71 2.08
CA PHE A 45 13.99 9.87 3.49
C PHE A 45 15.40 10.45 3.69
N LYS A 46 16.29 10.40 2.68
CA LYS A 46 17.67 10.88 2.82
C LYS A 46 17.79 12.40 2.96
N ASP A 47 17.03 13.16 2.16
CA ASP A 47 17.24 14.60 1.95
C ASP A 47 16.22 15.49 2.70
N ILE A 48 15.33 14.89 3.49
CA ILE A 48 14.18 15.52 4.17
C ILE A 48 14.40 15.48 5.69
N PRO A 49 13.74 16.32 6.52
CA PRO A 49 13.89 16.26 7.97
C PRO A 49 13.69 14.84 8.50
N ASP A 50 14.51 14.45 9.46
CA ASP A 50 14.49 13.15 10.13
C ASP A 50 13.21 12.88 10.94
N PHE A 51 12.19 13.74 10.85
CA PHE A 51 11.00 13.75 11.68
C PHE A 51 9.72 13.82 10.83
N TYR A 52 8.78 12.89 11.06
CA TYR A 52 7.55 12.75 10.27
C TYR A 52 6.33 12.48 11.15
N TRP A 53 5.31 13.32 11.08
CA TRP A 53 4.03 13.06 11.76
C TRP A 53 3.20 12.01 11.02
N LEU A 54 2.60 11.08 11.77
CA LEU A 54 1.53 10.25 11.25
C LEU A 54 0.21 11.03 11.30
N PHE A 55 -0.17 11.66 10.19
CA PHE A 55 -1.38 12.49 10.12
C PHE A 55 -2.68 11.68 10.10
N GLY A 56 -2.71 10.54 9.40
CA GLY A 56 -3.90 9.70 9.28
C GLY A 56 -3.61 8.36 8.62
N PHE A 57 -4.51 7.40 8.81
CA PHE A 57 -4.46 6.06 8.22
C PHE A 57 -5.88 5.48 8.13
N SER A 58 -6.13 4.61 7.16
CA SER A 58 -7.47 4.12 6.80
C SER A 58 -7.75 2.67 7.22
N TYR A 59 -6.96 2.12 8.16
CA TYR A 59 -7.06 0.73 8.60
C TYR A 59 -6.90 0.60 10.11
N TYR A 60 -7.34 -0.53 10.70
CA TYR A 60 -7.08 -0.78 12.11
C TYR A 60 -5.64 -1.24 12.33
N SER A 61 -4.91 -0.60 13.27
CA SER A 61 -3.53 -0.97 13.60
C SER A 61 -3.34 -1.15 15.10
N LYS A 62 -2.95 -2.36 15.51
CA LYS A 62 -2.53 -2.65 16.91
C LYS A 62 -1.32 -1.78 17.33
N HIS A 63 -0.52 -1.32 16.36
CA HIS A 63 0.64 -0.48 16.63
C HIS A 63 0.28 0.97 16.95
N THR A 64 -0.94 1.43 16.68
CA THR A 64 -1.41 2.79 17.01
C THR A 64 -2.54 2.79 18.04
N GLU A 65 -3.00 1.62 18.48
CA GLU A 65 -4.08 1.49 19.47
C GLU A 65 -3.76 2.22 20.79
N ASN A 66 -4.68 3.11 21.18
CA ASN A 66 -4.58 3.96 22.36
C ASN A 66 -3.35 4.89 22.37
N LYS A 67 -2.81 5.22 21.19
CA LYS A 67 -1.68 6.15 21.02
C LYS A 67 -2.15 7.42 20.29
N SER A 68 -1.68 8.56 20.76
CA SER A 68 -1.86 9.87 20.11
C SER A 68 -0.49 10.51 19.81
N CYS A 69 -0.49 11.56 18.99
CA CYS A 69 0.72 12.30 18.62
C CYS A 69 1.84 11.38 18.14
N VAL A 70 1.51 10.48 17.21
CA VAL A 70 2.47 9.51 16.67
C VAL A 70 3.36 10.22 15.65
N TYR A 71 4.68 10.16 15.85
CA TYR A 71 5.65 10.59 14.86
C TYR A 71 6.77 9.58 14.71
N PHE A 72 7.41 9.59 13.55
CA PHE A 72 8.58 8.78 13.24
C PHE A 72 9.82 9.65 13.28
N HIS A 73 10.89 9.11 13.83
CA HIS A 73 12.22 9.72 13.82
C HIS A 73 13.21 8.78 13.16
N ILE A 74 13.87 9.22 12.10
CA ILE A 74 14.86 8.45 11.34
C ILE A 74 16.21 8.59 12.05
N GLU A 75 16.78 7.47 12.47
CA GLU A 75 18.04 7.45 13.21
C GLU A 75 19.24 7.24 12.29
N ASN A 76 19.08 6.37 11.28
CA ASN A 76 20.07 6.13 10.24
C ASN A 76 19.40 5.59 8.98
N ILE A 77 19.94 5.91 7.81
CA ILE A 77 19.47 5.40 6.53
C ILE A 77 20.64 5.12 5.58
N THR A 78 20.57 3.98 4.90
CA THR A 78 21.44 3.57 3.80
C THR A 78 20.59 3.33 2.56
N GLU A 79 21.23 3.06 1.41
CA GLU A 79 20.50 2.78 0.16
C GLU A 79 19.59 1.54 0.25
N ASP A 80 19.87 0.64 1.19
CA ASP A 80 19.22 -0.66 1.33
C ASP A 80 18.51 -0.87 2.68
N ALA A 81 18.64 0.05 3.64
CA ALA A 81 18.09 -0.13 4.99
C ALA A 81 17.81 1.18 5.72
N MET A 82 17.00 1.09 6.77
CA MET A 82 16.69 2.22 7.65
C MET A 82 16.49 1.75 9.10
N ASN A 83 17.04 2.54 10.03
CA ASN A 83 16.71 2.48 11.43
C ASN A 83 15.85 3.70 11.78
N TRP A 84 14.72 3.46 12.43
CA TRP A 84 13.82 4.54 12.84
C TRP A 84 13.12 4.19 14.14
N SER A 85 12.50 5.19 14.75
CA SER A 85 11.66 5.01 15.91
C SER A 85 10.27 5.59 15.70
N SER A 86 9.26 4.93 16.27
CA SER A 86 7.94 5.55 16.47
C SER A 86 7.88 6.10 17.89
N ASN A 87 7.42 7.33 18.00
CA ASN A 87 7.26 8.05 19.26
C ASN A 87 5.80 8.45 19.39
N PHE A 88 5.25 8.35 20.60
CA PHE A 88 3.82 8.54 20.81
C PHE A 88 3.50 8.91 22.25
N ILE A 89 2.27 9.35 22.49
CA ILE A 89 1.68 9.50 23.81
C ILE A 89 0.67 8.37 24.03
N LYS A 90 0.80 7.62 25.13
CA LYS A 90 -0.16 6.61 25.58
C LYS A 90 -0.41 6.79 27.06
N HIS A 91 -1.68 6.94 27.46
CA HIS A 91 -2.07 7.21 28.85
C HIS A 91 -1.30 8.40 29.48
N ASN A 92 -1.18 9.51 28.74
CA ASN A 92 -0.43 10.72 29.12
C ASN A 92 1.09 10.52 29.35
N GLN A 93 1.65 9.37 28.96
CA GLN A 93 3.07 9.10 29.02
C GLN A 93 3.67 9.03 27.63
N ARG A 94 4.91 9.51 27.48
CA ARG A 94 5.67 9.38 26.23
C ARG A 94 6.19 7.94 26.11
N GLY A 95 6.03 7.37 24.93
CA GLY A 95 6.58 6.06 24.57
C GLY A 95 7.40 6.15 23.29
N LYS A 96 8.35 5.22 23.15
CA LYS A 96 9.21 5.06 21.98
C LYS A 96 9.33 3.58 21.64
N ILE A 97 9.27 3.24 20.36
CA ILE A 97 9.56 1.89 19.84
C ILE A 97 10.58 2.05 18.71
N ASN A 98 11.64 1.25 18.74
CA ASN A 98 12.69 1.25 17.72
C ASN A 98 12.44 0.15 16.69
N TYR A 99 12.83 0.42 15.46
CA TYR A 99 12.68 -0.48 14.32
C TYR A 99 13.96 -0.47 13.48
N THR A 100 14.19 -1.60 12.84
CA THR A 100 15.17 -1.77 11.77
C THR A 100 14.44 -2.40 10.60
N GLY A 101 14.68 -1.89 9.40
CA GLY A 101 14.05 -2.36 8.17
C GLY A 101 15.04 -2.39 7.03
N ILE A 102 14.77 -3.29 6.09
CA ILE A 102 15.52 -3.49 4.84
C ILE A 102 14.58 -3.12 3.71
N PHE A 103 15.11 -2.45 2.69
CA PHE A 103 14.36 -2.07 1.50
C PHE A 103 14.36 -3.23 0.50
N TYR A 104 13.16 -3.67 0.13
CA TYR A 104 12.98 -4.70 -0.88
C TYR A 104 12.62 -4.06 -2.22
N SER A 105 13.18 -4.59 -3.30
CA SER A 105 12.78 -4.22 -4.65
C SER A 105 11.65 -5.13 -5.14
N THR A 106 10.66 -4.53 -5.79
CA THR A 106 9.61 -5.27 -6.50
C THR A 106 9.94 -5.25 -7.99
N SER A 107 9.81 -6.39 -8.67
CA SER A 107 9.95 -6.43 -10.12
C SER A 107 8.68 -5.89 -10.78
N TYR A 108 8.82 -4.79 -11.53
CA TYR A 108 7.72 -4.23 -12.30
C TYR A 108 7.46 -5.08 -13.55
N LYS A 109 6.23 -5.55 -13.73
CA LYS A 109 5.86 -6.40 -14.88
C LYS A 109 5.83 -5.64 -16.22
N ASN A 110 5.69 -4.31 -16.17
CA ASN A 110 5.43 -3.45 -17.34
C ASN A 110 6.44 -2.29 -17.47
N LEU A 111 7.73 -2.51 -17.17
CA LEU A 111 8.77 -1.51 -17.47
C LEU A 111 9.15 -1.43 -18.96
N SER A 112 8.58 -2.30 -19.80
CA SER A 112 8.89 -2.38 -21.22
C SER A 112 7.65 -2.10 -22.07
N VAL A 113 7.36 -0.82 -22.32
CA VAL A 113 6.83 -0.36 -23.62
C VAL A 113 7.42 1.03 -23.88
N ASP A 114 8.71 1.04 -24.21
CA ASP A 114 9.27 2.02 -25.15
C ASP A 114 9.53 1.30 -26.47
#